data_AF-A0AA35X8D8-F1
#
_entry.id   AF-A0AA35X8D8-F1
#
_cell.length_a   1.000
_cell.length_b   1.000
_cell.length_c   1.000
_cell.angle_alpha   90.00
_cell.angle_beta   90.00
_cell.angle_gamma   90.00
#
_symmetry.space_group_name_H-M   'P 1'
#
loop_
_entity.id
_entity.type
_entity.pdbx_description
1 polymer ?
#
loop_
_entity_poly.entity_id
_entity_poly.type
_entity_poly.pdbx_seq_one_letter_code
_entity_poly.pdbx_strand_id
1 'polypeptide(L)'
;MVLPYKPVPIIDIPGIGNLSAVTACDQFKVSSQNDKSQLEKAKEMTYLKGFYEGVLLVGPHSGKKVQEAKKLIQGDMVASGEAVLYQEPEECHHSLRRPVCRGPHQPVVGLVPLRHVHLHAIRCQHLHTLHHSCTSNGFL
;
A
#
# COMPACT_ATOMS: atom_id res chain seq x y z
N MET A 1 -15.55 1.20 -28.86
CA MET A 1 -14.45 2.01 -29.43
C MET A 1 -13.16 1.56 -28.75
N VAL A 2 -12.22 0.93 -29.48
CA VAL A 2 -11.01 0.29 -28.89
C VAL A 2 -9.72 0.77 -29.58
N LEU A 3 -9.75 0.98 -30.89
CA LEU A 3 -8.67 1.64 -31.63
C LEU A 3 -8.98 3.16 -31.60
N PRO A 4 -8.08 4.05 -31.11
CA PRO A 4 -6.65 4.17 -31.41
C PRO A 4 -5.70 4.16 -30.18
N TYR A 5 -6.11 3.58 -29.05
CA TYR A 5 -5.33 3.66 -27.82
C TYR A 5 -4.17 2.65 -27.81
N LYS A 6 -2.94 3.17 -27.69
CA LYS A 6 -1.73 2.37 -27.52
C LYS A 6 -1.26 2.43 -26.06
N PRO A 7 -0.57 1.39 -25.56
CA PRO A 7 -0.02 1.41 -24.20
C PRO A 7 1.00 2.55 -24.05
N VAL A 8 0.89 3.29 -22.95
CA VAL A 8 1.77 4.42 -22.63
C VAL A 8 2.86 3.94 -21.66
N PRO A 9 4.15 4.19 -21.96
CA PRO A 9 5.23 3.87 -21.04
C PRO A 9 5.25 4.86 -19.86
N ILE A 10 5.07 4.36 -18.64
CA ILE A 10 5.00 5.19 -17.41
C ILE A 10 6.12 4.84 -16.44
N ILE A 11 6.42 3.54 -16.30
CA ILE A 11 7.42 3.01 -15.37
C ILE A 11 8.41 2.18 -16.19
N ASP A 12 9.70 2.46 -16.01
CA ASP A 12 10.76 1.57 -16.50
C ASP A 12 11.19 0.63 -15.38
N ILE A 13 11.24 -0.66 -15.69
CA ILE A 13 11.73 -1.69 -14.78
C ILE A 13 13.03 -2.25 -15.37
N PRO A 14 14.17 -2.09 -14.69
CA PRO A 14 15.43 -2.62 -15.18
C PRO A 14 15.32 -4.13 -15.38
N GLY A 15 15.62 -4.61 -16.58
CA GLY A 15 15.56 -6.02 -16.96
C GLY A 15 14.25 -6.50 -17.60
N ILE A 16 13.18 -5.70 -17.60
CA ILE A 16 11.93 -6.00 -18.35
C ILE A 16 11.67 -4.92 -19.40
N GLY A 17 11.89 -3.65 -19.06
CA GLY A 17 11.73 -2.49 -19.92
C GLY A 17 10.47 -1.67 -19.64
N ASN A 18 10.27 -0.63 -20.48
CA ASN A 18 9.23 0.39 -20.33
C ASN A 18 7.79 -0.12 -20.45
N LEU A 19 7.57 -1.24 -21.16
CA LEU A 19 6.26 -1.84 -21.39
C LEU A 19 6.16 -3.19 -20.68
N SER A 20 6.49 -3.18 -19.38
CA SER A 20 6.65 -4.38 -18.56
C SER A 20 5.49 -5.37 -18.65
N ALA A 21 4.25 -4.89 -18.67
CA ALA A 21 3.05 -5.72 -18.79
C ALA A 21 2.97 -6.47 -20.13
N VAL A 22 3.29 -5.82 -21.26
CA VAL A 22 3.24 -6.46 -22.58
C VAL A 22 4.30 -7.55 -22.69
N THR A 23 5.54 -7.22 -22.30
CA THR A 23 6.64 -8.19 -22.24
C THR A 23 6.34 -9.37 -21.31
N ALA A 24 5.68 -9.14 -20.17
CA ALA A 24 5.30 -10.22 -19.27
C ALA A 24 4.22 -11.12 -19.90
N CYS A 25 3.20 -10.54 -20.54
CA CYS A 25 2.18 -11.31 -21.25
C CYS A 25 2.79 -12.18 -22.37
N ASP A 26 3.75 -11.63 -23.12
CA ASP A 26 4.47 -12.35 -24.19
C ASP A 26 5.32 -13.50 -23.62
N GLN A 27 6.02 -13.28 -22.51
CA GLN A 27 6.84 -14.31 -21.83
C GLN A 27 5.99 -15.49 -21.34
N PHE A 28 4.81 -15.22 -20.78
CA PHE A 28 3.90 -16.24 -20.29
C PHE A 28 2.95 -16.79 -21.35
N LYS A 29 3.01 -16.27 -22.60
CA LYS A 29 2.17 -16.64 -23.74
C LYS A 29 0.67 -16.57 -23.43
N VAL A 30 0.25 -15.49 -22.79
CA VAL A 30 -1.15 -15.27 -22.46
C VAL A 30 -1.94 -15.02 -23.74
N SER A 31 -2.92 -15.87 -24.01
CA SER A 31 -3.72 -15.81 -25.23
C SER A 31 -5.04 -15.08 -25.03
N SER A 32 -5.61 -15.20 -23.83
CA SER A 32 -6.93 -14.70 -23.49
C SER A 32 -6.98 -14.20 -22.04
N GLN A 33 -7.91 -13.29 -21.76
CA GLN A 33 -8.17 -12.77 -20.41
C GLN A 33 -8.59 -13.86 -19.40
N ASN A 34 -8.96 -15.04 -19.89
CA ASN A 34 -9.41 -16.17 -19.07
C ASN A 34 -8.26 -16.99 -18.46
N ASP A 35 -7.01 -16.79 -18.89
CA ASP A 35 -5.83 -17.53 -18.45
C ASP A 35 -5.35 -17.07 -17.06
N LYS A 36 -6.21 -17.23 -16.03
CA LYS A 36 -6.03 -16.67 -14.67
C LYS A 36 -4.67 -17.02 -14.04
N SER A 37 -4.25 -18.28 -14.13
CA SER A 37 -3.02 -18.76 -13.47
C SER A 37 -1.74 -18.17 -14.07
N GLN A 38 -1.73 -17.91 -15.38
CA GLN A 38 -0.59 -17.27 -16.05
C GLN A 38 -0.60 -15.76 -15.80
N LEU A 39 -1.79 -15.15 -15.83
CA LEU A 39 -1.97 -13.73 -15.53
C LEU A 39 -1.60 -13.38 -14.09
N GLU A 40 -1.94 -14.23 -13.12
CA GLU A 40 -1.55 -14.06 -11.72
C GLU A 40 -0.02 -14.05 -11.56
N LYS A 41 0.68 -15.01 -12.19
CA LYS A 41 2.16 -15.05 -12.17
C LYS A 41 2.79 -13.83 -12.84
N ALA A 42 2.25 -13.40 -13.98
CA ALA A 42 2.71 -12.21 -14.69
C ALA A 42 2.49 -10.94 -13.84
N LYS A 43 1.32 -10.83 -13.19
CA LYS A 43 0.97 -9.72 -12.30
C LYS A 43 1.87 -9.68 -11.08
N GLU A 44 2.08 -10.79 -10.40
CA GLU A 44 2.94 -10.85 -9.21
C GLU A 44 4.37 -10.43 -9.53
N MET A 45 4.93 -10.96 -10.63
CA MET A 45 6.30 -10.63 -11.05
C MET A 45 6.44 -9.14 -11.36
N THR A 46 5.55 -8.60 -12.19
CA THR A 46 5.63 -7.20 -12.65
C THR A 46 5.33 -6.23 -11.51
N TYR A 47 4.39 -6.57 -10.63
CA TYR A 47 4.00 -5.72 -9.51
C TYR A 47 5.10 -5.61 -8.45
N LEU A 48 5.70 -6.73 -8.04
CA LEU A 48 6.77 -6.72 -7.04
C LEU A 48 8.01 -6.01 -7.58
N LYS A 49 8.48 -6.37 -8.78
CA LYS A 49 9.65 -5.73 -9.39
C LYS A 49 9.41 -4.24 -9.67
N GLY A 50 8.23 -3.88 -10.16
CA GLY A 50 7.87 -2.50 -10.43
C GLY A 50 7.82 -1.63 -9.18
N PHE A 51 7.49 -2.18 -8.02
CA PHE A 51 7.48 -1.43 -6.77
C PHE A 51 8.89 -1.12 -6.25
N TYR A 52 9.80 -2.10 -6.27
CA TYR A 52 11.15 -1.96 -5.69
C TYR A 52 12.16 -1.33 -6.65
N GLU A 53 12.13 -1.73 -7.91
CA GLU A 53 13.14 -1.37 -8.92
C GLU A 53 12.60 -0.40 -9.97
N GLY A 54 11.28 -0.21 -10.03
CA GLY A 54 10.65 0.67 -11.00
C GLY A 54 11.04 2.13 -10.83
N VAL A 55 11.40 2.77 -11.94
CA VAL A 55 11.68 4.20 -12.05
C VAL A 55 10.58 4.88 -12.86
N LEU A 56 10.03 5.98 -12.33
CA LEU A 56 9.03 6.75 -13.06
C LEU A 56 9.64 7.52 -14.23
N LEU A 57 9.01 7.46 -15.40
CA LEU A 57 9.42 8.20 -16.59
C LEU A 57 8.63 9.49 -16.79
N VAL A 58 7.38 9.53 -16.32
CA VAL A 58 6.41 10.58 -16.66
C VAL A 58 6.01 11.38 -15.42
N GLY A 59 5.77 12.68 -15.61
CA GLY A 59 5.21 13.57 -14.60
C GLY A 59 6.27 14.32 -13.79
N PRO A 60 5.83 15.09 -12.77
CA PRO A 60 6.72 15.94 -11.96
C PRO A 60 7.71 15.14 -11.11
N HIS A 61 7.46 13.85 -10.90
CA HIS A 61 8.30 12.93 -10.12
C HIS A 61 9.11 11.96 -11.00
N SER A 62 9.36 12.32 -12.26
CA SER A 62 10.21 11.54 -13.17
C SER A 62 11.61 11.31 -12.58
N GLY A 63 12.16 10.11 -12.74
CA GLY A 63 13.49 9.72 -12.24
C GLY A 63 13.50 9.22 -10.80
N LYS A 64 12.38 9.33 -10.05
CA LYS A 64 12.27 8.78 -8.70
C LYS A 64 11.83 7.32 -8.73
N LYS A 65 12.17 6.58 -7.67
CA LYS A 65 11.66 5.23 -7.44
C LYS A 65 10.17 5.26 -7.12
N VAL A 66 9.44 4.25 -7.60
CA VAL A 66 7.99 4.11 -7.40
C VAL A 66 7.61 4.12 -5.91
N GLN A 67 8.41 3.50 -5.05
CA GLN A 67 8.17 3.46 -3.60
C GLN A 67 8.03 4.86 -2.95
N GLU A 68 8.87 5.81 -3.38
CA GLU A 68 8.87 7.17 -2.85
C GLU A 68 7.79 8.01 -3.51
N ALA A 69 7.69 7.92 -4.84
CA ALA A 69 6.77 8.71 -5.62
C ALA A 69 5.30 8.40 -5.32
N LYS A 70 4.96 7.14 -4.97
CA LYS A 70 3.58 6.74 -4.66
C LYS A 70 2.94 7.61 -3.56
N LYS A 71 3.68 7.92 -2.49
CA LYS A 71 3.18 8.74 -1.38
C LYS A 71 3.01 10.20 -1.78
N LEU A 72 3.95 10.71 -2.58
CA LEU A 72 3.91 12.09 -3.08
C LEU A 72 2.73 12.30 -4.03
N ILE A 73 2.59 11.42 -5.02
CA ILE A 73 1.49 11.49 -6.02
C ILE A 73 0.13 11.36 -5.32
N GLN A 74 -0.02 10.46 -4.35
CA GLN A 74 -1.26 10.36 -3.58
C GLN A 74 -1.58 11.66 -2.85
N GLY A 75 -0.59 12.30 -2.24
CA GLY A 75 -0.75 13.60 -1.58
C GLY A 75 -1.14 14.71 -2.56
N ASP A 76 -0.45 14.78 -3.70
CA ASP A 76 -0.69 15.79 -4.74
C ASP A 76 -2.11 15.68 -5.32
N MET A 77 -2.59 14.46 -5.58
CA MET A 77 -3.95 14.22 -6.11
C MET A 77 -5.06 14.50 -5.09
N VAL A 78 -4.80 14.24 -3.80
CA VAL A 78 -5.74 14.59 -2.72
C VAL A 78 -5.77 16.10 -2.52
N ALA A 79 -4.62 16.77 -2.62
CA ALA A 79 -4.53 18.23 -2.51
C ALA A 79 -5.18 18.95 -3.70
N SER A 80 -5.10 18.41 -4.91
CA SER A 80 -5.78 18.94 -6.10
C SER A 80 -7.28 18.64 -6.14
N GLY A 81 -7.78 17.76 -5.26
CA GLY A 81 -9.18 17.32 -5.24
C GLY A 81 -9.54 16.32 -6.33
N GLU A 82 -8.55 15.75 -7.04
CA GLU A 82 -8.76 14.72 -8.08
C GLU A 82 -8.92 13.31 -7.49
N ALA A 83 -8.51 13.09 -6.24
CA ALA A 83 -8.64 11.81 -5.55
C ALA A 83 -9.20 11.95 -4.12
N VAL A 84 -9.87 10.90 -3.66
CA VAL A 84 -10.40 10.76 -2.29
C VAL A 84 -9.86 9.49 -1.65
N LEU A 85 -9.53 9.55 -0.36
CA LEU A 85 -9.11 8.39 0.40
C LEU A 85 -10.30 7.45 0.63
N TYR A 86 -10.23 6.25 0.08
CA TYR A 86 -11.20 5.18 0.26
C TYR A 86 -10.57 4.01 1.02
N GLN A 87 -11.32 3.42 1.96
CA GLN A 87 -10.83 2.34 2.82
C GLN A 87 -11.87 1.20 2.86
N GLU A 88 -11.44 0.00 2.49
CA GLU A 88 -12.23 -1.23 2.57
C GLU A 88 -11.60 -2.20 3.59
N PRO A 89 -12.39 -3.07 4.23
CA PRO A 89 -11.87 -4.13 5.08
C PRO A 89 -11.15 -5.19 4.22
N GLU A 90 -9.94 -5.59 4.63
CA GLU A 90 -9.08 -6.50 3.84
C GLU A 90 -9.67 -7.90 3.64
N GLU A 91 -10.26 -8.49 4.69
CA GLU A 91 -10.97 -9.76 4.60
C GLU A 91 -12.21 -9.76 5.49
N CYS A 92 -13.31 -10.32 4.97
CA CYS A 92 -14.50 -10.59 5.76
C CYS A 92 -14.26 -11.83 6.63
N HIS A 93 -13.56 -11.66 7.76
CA HIS A 93 -13.36 -12.75 8.72
C HIS A 93 -14.67 -13.06 9.46
N HIS A 94 -15.48 -13.98 8.93
CA HIS A 94 -16.50 -14.67 9.72
C HIS A 94 -15.82 -15.69 10.64
N SER A 95 -15.15 -15.22 11.69
CA SER A 95 -14.52 -16.09 12.68
C SER A 95 -15.58 -16.74 13.59
N LEU A 96 -15.90 -18.01 13.34
CA LEU A 96 -16.79 -18.83 14.19
C LEU A 96 -16.28 -19.01 15.63
N ARG A 97 -15.03 -18.63 15.96
CA ARG A 97 -14.44 -18.85 17.30
C ARG A 97 -14.33 -17.61 18.19
N ARG A 98 -14.45 -16.40 17.66
CA ARG A 98 -14.68 -15.14 18.40
C ARG A 98 -15.29 -14.12 17.43
N PRO A 99 -16.59 -13.77 17.51
CA PRO A 99 -17.18 -12.81 16.60
C PRO A 99 -16.63 -11.41 16.87
N VAL A 100 -15.96 -10.78 15.89
CA VAL A 100 -15.65 -9.34 15.88
C VAL A 100 -16.95 -8.52 15.81
N CYS A 101 -17.97 -9.07 15.15
CA CYS A 101 -19.32 -8.55 15.11
C CYS A 101 -20.28 -9.64 15.58
N ARG A 102 -21.05 -9.40 16.65
CA ARG A 102 -22.05 -10.36 17.15
C ARG A 102 -23.32 -10.44 16.28
N GLY A 103 -23.46 -9.59 15.27
CA GLY A 103 -24.63 -9.52 14.38
C GLY A 103 -24.36 -10.04 12.97
N PRO A 104 -25.41 -10.21 12.14
CA PRO A 104 -25.32 -10.76 10.78
C PRO A 104 -24.80 -9.77 9.72
N HIS A 105 -24.39 -8.56 10.13
CA HIS A 105 -23.98 -7.50 9.21
C HIS A 105 -22.51 -7.65 8.83
N GLN A 106 -22.21 -7.47 7.54
CA GLN A 106 -20.84 -7.39 7.07
C GLN A 106 -20.14 -6.16 7.68
N PRO A 107 -18.89 -6.30 8.16
CA PRO A 107 -18.15 -5.19 8.71
C PRO A 107 -17.85 -4.17 7.60
N VAL A 108 -17.99 -2.89 7.92
CA VAL A 108 -17.62 -1.75 7.05
C VAL A 108 -16.66 -0.84 7.80
N VAL A 109 -15.75 -0.19 7.07
CA VAL A 109 -14.84 0.80 7.66
C VAL A 109 -15.61 2.10 7.83
N GLY A 110 -15.83 2.51 9.08
CA GLY A 110 -16.48 3.77 9.43
C GLY A 110 -15.48 4.76 10.02
N LEU A 111 -15.45 5.98 9.50
CA LEU A 111 -14.72 7.08 10.12
C LEU A 111 -15.57 7.65 11.28
N VAL A 112 -15.36 7.14 12.50
CA VAL A 112 -16.15 7.51 13.68
C VAL A 112 -15.23 8.05 14.78
N PRO A 113 -15.59 9.15 15.47
CA PRO A 113 -14.84 9.61 16.63
C PRO A 113 -14.87 8.55 17.74
N LEU A 114 -13.72 7.92 17.99
CA LEU A 114 -13.54 6.87 18.99
C LEU A 114 -12.36 7.23 19.90
N ARG A 115 -12.51 6.98 21.21
CA ARG A 115 -11.41 7.11 22.17
C ARG A 115 -10.46 5.92 21.99
N HIS A 116 -9.39 6.11 21.22
CA HIS A 116 -8.38 5.10 21.00
C HIS A 116 -7.33 5.11 22.11
N VAL A 117 -6.94 3.93 22.60
CA VAL A 117 -5.76 3.78 23.45
C VAL A 117 -4.54 3.80 22.55
N HIS A 118 -3.68 4.82 22.71
CA HIS A 118 -2.42 4.91 21.98
C HIS A 118 -1.43 3.85 22.48
N LEU A 119 -1.54 2.64 21.95
CA LEU A 119 -0.66 1.51 22.28
C LEU A 119 0.82 1.81 22.01
N HIS A 120 1.12 2.65 21.01
CA HIS A 120 2.49 3.13 20.75
C HIS A 120 3.03 4.08 21.83
N ALA A 121 2.19 4.83 22.55
CA ALA A 121 2.62 5.72 23.63
C ALA A 121 2.90 4.97 24.95
N ILE A 122 2.22 3.84 25.17
CA ILE A 122 2.37 3.02 26.38
C ILE A 122 3.75 2.33 26.43
N ARG A 123 4.31 1.96 25.28
CA ARG A 123 5.66 1.36 25.19
C ARG A 123 6.81 2.35 25.45
N CYS A 124 6.59 3.66 25.29
CA CYS A 124 7.60 4.68 25.61
C CYS A 124 7.68 5.02 27.10
N GLN A 125 6.59 4.87 27.85
CA GLN A 125 6.61 5.18 29.29
C GLN A 125 7.31 4.10 30.14
N HIS A 126 7.44 2.88 29.63
CA HIS A 126 8.13 1.79 30.36
C HIS A 126 9.65 1.75 30.13
N LEU A 127 10.19 2.49 29.16
CA LEU A 127 11.65 2.63 28.97
C LEU A 127 12.24 3.85 29.69
N HIS A 128 11.42 4.83 30.05
CA HIS A 128 11.88 6.06 30.72
C HIS A 128 11.89 5.98 32.26
N THR A 129 11.34 4.94 32.87
CA THR A 129 11.29 4.78 34.33
C THR A 129 12.45 3.98 34.94
N LEU A 130 13.45 3.58 34.13
CA LEU A 130 14.66 2.87 34.60
C LEU A 130 15.93 3.74 34.54
N HIS A 131 15.82 5.05 34.82
CA HIS A 131 17.03 5.89 34.96
C HIS A 131 16.97 6.98 36.04
N HIS A 132 16.26 6.75 37.15
CA HIS A 132 16.46 7.55 38.37
C HIS A 132 16.22 6.72 39.63
N SER A 133 17.20 5.89 39.98
CA SER A 133 17.44 5.46 41.36
C SER A 133 18.58 6.29 41.94
N CYS A 134 18.50 6.57 43.25
CA CYS A 134 19.51 7.24 44.08
C CYS A 134 19.71 8.72 43.74
N THR A 135 19.83 9.70 44.65
CA THR A 135 20.11 9.87 46.09
C THR A 135 19.89 11.39 46.26
N SER A 136 19.54 12.05 47.36
CA SER A 136 19.91 11.94 48.76
C SER A 136 19.30 13.19 49.44
N ASN A 137 18.87 13.03 50.70
CA ASN A 137 18.98 14.02 51.79
C ASN A 137 18.59 15.49 51.57
N GLY A 138 17.56 15.90 52.33
CA GLY A 138 17.73 16.88 53.43
C GLY A 138 17.87 18.36 53.05
N PHE A 139 16.91 19.17 53.49
CA PHE A 139 17.08 20.32 54.39
C PHE A 139 15.87 21.29 54.26
N LEU A 140 15.30 21.61 55.43
CA LEU A 140 14.42 22.72 55.79
C LEU A 140 12.97 22.72 55.26
#